data_AF-A0A926AJL7-F1
#
_entry.id   AF-A0A926AJL7-F1
#
_cell.length_a   1.000
_cell.length_b   1.000
_cell.length_c   1.000
_cell.angle_alpha   90.00
_cell.angle_beta   90.00
_cell.angle_gamma   90.00
#
_symmetry.space_group_name_H-M   'P 1'
#
loop_
_entity.id
_entity.type
_entity.pdbx_description
1 polymer ?
#
loop_
_entity_poly.entity_id
_entity_poly.type
_entity_poly.pdbx_seq_one_letter_code
_entity_poly.pdbx_strand_id
1 'polypeptide(L)'
;MSRPHLDNFRSPPALIAFVGTCALGLAADLLTKVWAFRKLEMNSEAYQFIPGWLHFETTVNQGAVFGLGQGQRWLFVGVSILAIGFLSWLFASSERRQIGYHILLGMLLAGVLGNLYDRIAFGHVRDMIHALPGQRFSGTWQLPLLNYPPSDRQVFPYIFNVADMLLCTGVFLMIVYSFFHKPAENSSATDDSRATGIQDPV
;
A
#
# COMPACT_ATOMS: atom_id res chain seq x y z
N MET A 1 -28.27 15.39 0.91
CA MET A 1 -27.03 14.77 1.46
C MET A 1 -27.40 13.38 1.97
N SER A 2 -27.11 12.33 1.19
CA SER A 2 -27.31 10.94 1.63
C SER A 2 -26.39 10.66 2.81
N ARG A 3 -26.94 10.14 3.92
CA ARG A 3 -26.15 9.77 5.09
C ARG A 3 -25.07 8.77 4.66
N PRO A 4 -23.80 8.90 5.11
CA PRO A 4 -22.86 7.83 4.91
C PRO A 4 -23.47 6.58 5.55
N HIS A 5 -23.73 5.57 4.74
CA HIS A 5 -24.13 4.27 5.23
C HIS A 5 -22.91 3.68 5.95
N LEU A 6 -22.73 4.02 7.24
CA LEU A 6 -21.73 3.46 8.18
C LEU A 6 -22.02 1.99 8.52
N ASP A 7 -22.55 1.29 7.54
CA ASP A 7 -23.26 0.05 7.63
C ASP A 7 -22.27 -1.13 7.60
N ASN A 8 -21.05 -0.92 7.09
CA ASN A 8 -20.01 -1.94 7.01
C ASN A 8 -19.58 -2.48 8.36
N PHE A 9 -19.58 -1.65 9.41
CA PHE A 9 -19.30 -2.09 10.79
C PHE A 9 -20.33 -3.08 11.34
N ARG A 10 -21.47 -3.26 10.67
CA ARG A 10 -22.51 -4.23 11.03
C ARG A 10 -22.53 -5.45 10.11
N SER A 11 -21.64 -5.53 9.13
CA SER A 11 -21.56 -6.61 8.16
C SER A 11 -20.39 -7.54 8.52
N PRO A 12 -20.64 -8.75 9.06
CA PRO A 12 -19.58 -9.70 9.39
C PRO A 12 -18.67 -10.02 8.20
N PRO A 13 -19.17 -10.27 6.97
CA PRO A 13 -18.31 -10.53 5.82
C PRO A 13 -17.36 -9.38 5.49
N ALA A 14 -17.84 -8.13 5.55
CA ALA A 14 -17.02 -6.94 5.28
C ALA A 14 -15.93 -6.76 6.34
N LEU A 15 -16.28 -6.96 7.61
CA LEU A 15 -15.33 -6.89 8.72
C LEU A 15 -14.28 -8.01 8.64
N ILE A 16 -14.69 -9.25 8.37
CA ILE A 16 -13.77 -10.37 8.22
C ILE A 16 -12.81 -10.11 7.05
N ALA A 17 -13.31 -9.62 5.91
CA ALA A 17 -12.48 -9.27 4.77
C ALA A 17 -11.46 -8.18 5.10
N PHE A 18 -11.90 -7.08 5.70
CA PHE A 18 -11.02 -5.94 6.02
C PHE A 18 -10.07 -6.24 7.18
N VAL A 19 -10.61 -6.57 8.35
CA VAL A 19 -9.85 -6.79 9.58
C VAL A 19 -9.06 -8.09 9.51
N GLY A 20 -9.63 -9.16 8.94
CA GLY A 20 -8.93 -10.43 8.78
C GLY A 20 -7.73 -10.31 7.84
N THR A 21 -7.89 -9.66 6.69
CA THR A 21 -6.76 -9.39 5.78
C THR A 21 -5.71 -8.49 6.46
N CYS A 22 -6.15 -7.46 7.18
CA CYS A 22 -5.25 -6.59 7.92
C CYS A 22 -4.45 -7.36 8.98
N ALA A 23 -5.11 -8.20 9.77
CA ALA A 23 -4.47 -8.97 10.84
C ALA A 23 -3.47 -9.99 10.28
N LEU A 24 -3.85 -10.70 9.22
CA LEU A 24 -2.97 -11.68 8.56
C LEU A 24 -1.76 -11.01 7.92
N GLY A 25 -1.95 -9.89 7.21
CA GLY A 25 -0.87 -9.13 6.59
C GLY A 25 0.09 -8.55 7.63
N LEU A 26 -0.45 -7.97 8.71
CA LEU A 26 0.35 -7.43 9.80
C LEU A 26 1.13 -8.52 10.53
N ALA A 27 0.50 -9.67 10.79
CA ALA A 27 1.19 -10.81 11.38
C ALA A 27 2.32 -11.31 10.47
N ALA A 28 2.09 -11.42 9.16
CA ALA A 28 3.12 -11.80 8.20
C ALA A 28 4.31 -10.81 8.21
N ASP A 29 4.04 -9.50 8.21
CA ASP A 29 5.11 -8.48 8.29
C ASP A 29 5.90 -8.57 9.60
N LEU A 30 5.23 -8.56 10.75
CA LEU A 30 5.93 -8.57 12.03
C LEU A 30 6.69 -9.88 12.27
N LEU A 31 6.12 -11.03 11.91
CA LEU A 31 6.77 -12.33 12.05
C LEU A 31 7.99 -12.45 11.13
N THR A 32 7.90 -12.00 9.88
CA THR A 32 9.05 -12.02 8.96
C THR A 32 10.15 -11.08 9.43
N LYS A 33 9.83 -9.90 9.96
CA LYS A 33 10.82 -8.98 10.57
C LYS A 33 11.50 -9.59 11.78
N VAL A 34 10.73 -10.21 12.68
CA VAL A 34 11.27 -10.91 13.85
C VAL A 34 12.18 -12.07 13.42
N TRP A 35 11.76 -12.86 12.45
CA TRP A 35 12.56 -13.97 11.92
C TRP A 35 13.88 -13.48 11.31
N ALA A 36 13.81 -12.50 10.41
CA ALA A 36 14.98 -11.98 9.71
C ALA A 36 16.00 -11.39 10.68
N PHE A 37 15.58 -10.49 11.58
CA PHE A 37 16.49 -9.80 12.50
C PHE A 37 17.00 -10.68 13.66
N ARG A 38 16.41 -11.86 13.87
CA ARG A 38 16.94 -12.85 14.84
C ARG A 38 17.91 -13.84 14.20
N LYS A 39 17.70 -14.17 12.92
CA LYS A 39 18.42 -15.25 12.24
C LYS A 39 19.55 -14.73 11.34
N LEU A 40 19.37 -13.56 10.76
CA LEU A 40 20.36 -12.89 9.92
C LEU A 40 21.01 -11.81 10.79
N GLU A 41 22.31 -11.96 11.04
CA GLU A 41 23.06 -10.96 11.78
C GLU A 41 23.12 -9.67 10.97
N MET A 42 22.99 -8.52 11.63
CA MET A 42 23.04 -7.24 10.93
C MET A 42 24.43 -7.01 10.35
N ASN A 43 24.51 -6.71 9.04
CA ASN A 43 25.74 -6.62 8.25
C ASN A 43 26.46 -7.96 7.98
N SER A 44 25.76 -9.09 8.11
CA SER A 44 26.28 -10.39 7.63
C SER A 44 26.08 -10.57 6.12
N GLU A 45 26.73 -11.58 5.54
CA GLU A 45 26.53 -11.94 4.14
C GLU A 45 25.05 -12.24 3.86
N ALA A 46 24.54 -11.70 2.74
CA ALA A 46 23.16 -11.91 2.33
C ALA A 46 22.85 -13.40 2.15
N TYR A 47 21.76 -13.87 2.74
CA TYR A 47 21.28 -15.24 2.57
C TYR A 47 20.66 -15.39 1.17
N GLN A 48 21.36 -16.10 0.31
CA GLN A 48 20.95 -16.28 -1.09
C GLN A 48 19.88 -17.36 -1.21
N PHE A 49 18.60 -16.96 -1.20
CA PHE A 49 17.50 -17.91 -1.35
C PHE A 49 17.35 -18.40 -2.80
N ILE A 50 17.37 -17.46 -3.76
CA ILE A 50 17.48 -17.76 -5.19
C ILE A 50 18.65 -16.92 -5.73
N PRO A 51 19.81 -17.53 -6.03
CA PRO A 51 20.99 -16.81 -6.49
C PRO A 51 20.69 -15.90 -7.68
N GLY A 52 21.02 -14.61 -7.55
CA GLY A 52 20.79 -13.58 -8.57
C GLY A 52 19.37 -13.04 -8.69
N TRP A 53 18.40 -13.56 -7.92
CA TRP A 53 16.99 -13.17 -8.01
C TRP A 53 16.36 -12.74 -6.69
N LEU A 54 16.65 -13.45 -5.59
CA LEU A 54 16.06 -13.17 -4.29
C LEU A 54 17.04 -13.51 -3.18
N HIS A 55 17.54 -12.48 -2.50
CA HIS A 55 18.37 -12.60 -1.32
C HIS A 55 17.64 -12.04 -0.10
N PHE A 56 18.01 -12.51 1.09
CA PHE A 56 17.57 -11.96 2.35
C PHE A 56 18.75 -11.36 3.10
N GLU A 57 18.67 -10.08 3.41
CA GLU A 57 19.69 -9.35 4.18
C GLU A 57 19.00 -8.28 5.01
N THR A 58 19.44 -8.09 6.25
CA THR A 58 18.78 -7.16 7.17
C THR A 58 19.35 -5.76 7.05
N THR A 59 18.49 -4.77 6.83
CA THR A 59 18.85 -3.35 6.86
C THR A 59 17.80 -2.53 7.59
N VAL A 60 18.18 -1.32 8.03
CA VAL A 60 17.29 -0.41 8.73
C VAL A 60 17.03 0.86 7.91
N ASN A 61 15.76 1.17 7.70
CA ASN A 61 15.35 2.34 6.95
C ASN A 61 14.84 3.43 7.91
N GLN A 62 15.62 4.51 8.02
CA GLN A 62 15.28 5.66 8.87
C GLN A 62 14.24 6.62 8.25
N GLY A 63 13.59 6.22 7.15
CA GLY A 63 12.62 7.05 6.43
C GLY A 63 13.23 7.76 5.22
N ALA A 64 14.22 7.18 4.57
CA ALA A 64 14.75 7.75 3.33
C ALA A 64 13.90 7.25 2.15
N VAL A 65 12.97 8.07 1.66
CA VAL A 65 12.44 7.89 0.29
C VAL A 65 13.41 8.64 -0.62
N PHE A 66 14.30 7.93 -1.31
CA PHE A 66 15.34 8.51 -2.18
C PHE A 66 16.35 9.45 -1.50
N GLY A 67 16.62 9.27 -0.21
CA GLY A 67 17.52 10.14 0.56
C GLY A 67 16.87 11.42 1.09
N LEU A 68 15.62 11.70 0.73
CA LEU A 68 14.82 12.79 1.32
C LEU A 68 14.15 12.29 2.62
N GLY A 69 14.30 13.05 3.72
CA GLY A 69 13.62 12.78 4.99
C GLY A 69 14.39 11.93 6.00
N GLN A 70 15.70 11.72 5.84
CA GLN A 70 16.52 11.12 6.91
C GLN A 70 16.32 11.87 8.23
N GLY A 71 16.02 11.14 9.30
CA GLY A 71 15.74 11.70 10.62
C GLY A 71 14.32 12.25 10.81
N GLN A 72 13.48 12.30 9.77
CA GLN A 72 12.08 12.77 9.86
C GLN A 72 11.11 11.67 10.28
N ARG A 73 11.50 10.84 11.25
CA ARG A 73 10.69 9.75 11.81
C ARG A 73 9.25 10.19 12.09
N TRP A 74 9.08 11.34 12.74
CA TRP A 74 7.78 11.85 13.15
C TRP A 74 6.89 12.29 11.99
N LEU A 75 7.46 12.74 10.86
CA LEU A 75 6.69 13.01 9.66
C LEU A 75 6.04 11.73 9.14
N PHE A 76 6.81 10.64 9.02
CA PHE A 76 6.29 9.35 8.55
C PHE A 76 5.28 8.72 9.51
N VAL A 77 5.47 8.90 10.83
CA VAL A 77 4.47 8.52 11.84
C VAL A 77 3.17 9.29 11.61
N GLY A 78 3.23 10.62 11.43
CA GLY A 78 2.07 11.46 11.13
C GLY A 78 1.34 11.03 9.86
N VAL A 79 2.07 10.83 8.76
CA VAL A 79 1.50 10.34 7.49
C VAL A 79 0.83 8.98 7.66
N SER A 80 1.44 8.06 8.43
CA SER A 80 0.85 6.74 8.69
C SER A 80 -0.46 6.84 9.49
N ILE A 81 -0.52 7.71 10.50
CA ILE A 81 -1.75 7.95 11.28
C ILE A 81 -2.86 8.51 10.38
N LEU A 82 -2.54 9.48 9.53
CA LEU A 82 -3.49 10.02 8.55
C LEU A 82 -3.98 8.94 7.58
N ALA A 83 -3.08 8.10 7.07
CA ALA A 83 -3.43 6.99 6.20
C ALA A 83 -4.35 5.97 6.88
N ILE A 84 -4.09 5.61 8.15
CA ILE A 84 -4.97 4.72 8.93
C ILE A 84 -6.37 5.30 9.05
N GLY A 85 -6.49 6.59 9.40
CA GLY A 85 -7.77 7.28 9.48
C GLY A 85 -8.50 7.29 8.15
N PHE A 86 -7.79 7.62 7.07
CA PHE A 86 -8.34 7.67 5.72
C PHE A 86 -8.80 6.30 5.22
N LEU A 87 -8.00 5.24 5.37
CA LEU A 87 -8.36 3.88 4.99
C LEU A 87 -9.57 3.36 5.79
N SER A 88 -9.62 3.67 7.09
CA SER A 88 -10.75 3.31 7.95
C SER A 88 -12.03 4.06 7.53
N TRP A 89 -11.90 5.33 7.14
CA TRP A 89 -13.01 6.10 6.60
C TRP A 89 -13.49 5.57 5.24
N LEU A 90 -12.58 5.18 4.35
CA LEU A 90 -12.91 4.53 3.07
C LEU A 90 -13.65 3.20 3.30
N PHE A 91 -13.19 2.39 4.25
CA PHE A 91 -13.90 1.18 4.63
C PHE A 91 -15.30 1.51 5.14
N ALA A 92 -15.42 2.46 6.06
CA ALA A 92 -16.70 2.87 6.63
C ALA A 92 -17.70 3.42 5.59
N SER A 93 -17.20 4.06 4.53
CA SER A 93 -18.01 4.73 3.51
C SER A 93 -18.30 3.88 2.27
N SER A 94 -17.67 2.71 2.15
CA SER A 94 -17.88 1.79 1.01
C SER A 94 -19.14 0.93 1.16
N GLU A 95 -19.59 0.25 0.11
CA GLU A 95 -20.75 -0.63 0.21
C GLU A 95 -20.41 -2.00 0.81
N ARG A 96 -21.33 -2.58 1.59
CA ARG A 96 -21.17 -3.87 2.27
C ARG A 96 -20.80 -5.03 1.35
N ARG A 97 -21.19 -4.96 0.08
CA ARG A 97 -20.99 -6.04 -0.92
C ARG A 97 -19.62 -5.96 -1.61
N GLN A 98 -18.87 -4.87 -1.44
CA GLN A 98 -17.58 -4.65 -2.08
C GLN A 98 -16.44 -5.38 -1.34
N ILE A 99 -16.58 -6.70 -1.17
CA ILE A 99 -15.63 -7.52 -0.39
C ILE A 99 -14.20 -7.44 -0.95
N GLY A 100 -14.04 -7.42 -2.28
CA GLY A 100 -12.74 -7.24 -2.91
C GLY A 100 -12.07 -5.92 -2.52
N TYR A 101 -12.82 -4.82 -2.50
CA TYR A 101 -12.34 -3.53 -2.05
C TYR A 101 -11.93 -3.55 -0.56
N HIS A 102 -12.69 -4.25 0.29
CA HIS A 102 -12.36 -4.42 1.72
C HIS A 102 -11.07 -5.20 1.94
N ILE A 103 -10.81 -6.25 1.15
CA ILE A 103 -9.54 -6.98 1.18
C ILE A 103 -8.38 -6.03 0.83
N LEU A 104 -8.51 -5.25 -0.26
CA LEU A 104 -7.48 -4.31 -0.69
C LEU A 104 -7.20 -3.23 0.36
N LEU A 105 -8.24 -2.65 0.96
CA LEU A 105 -8.08 -1.72 2.08
C LEU A 105 -7.39 -2.38 3.28
N GLY A 106 -7.70 -3.65 3.56
CA GLY A 106 -7.07 -4.43 4.63
C GLY A 106 -5.58 -4.67 4.38
N MET A 107 -5.18 -4.96 3.14
CA MET A 107 -3.77 -5.08 2.74
C MET A 107 -3.03 -3.76 2.95
N LEU A 108 -3.61 -2.65 2.49
CA LEU A 108 -3.02 -1.32 2.67
C LEU A 108 -2.87 -0.98 4.16
N LEU A 109 -3.91 -1.23 4.95
CA LEU A 109 -3.89 -0.96 6.39
C LEU A 109 -2.82 -1.81 7.12
N ALA A 110 -2.68 -3.09 6.77
CA ALA A 110 -1.62 -3.96 7.29
C ALA A 110 -0.23 -3.38 7.01
N GLY A 111 0.03 -2.97 5.77
CA GLY A 111 1.32 -2.38 5.40
C GLY A 111 1.62 -1.08 6.13
N VAL A 112 0.63 -0.19 6.25
CA VAL A 112 0.78 1.05 7.04
C VAL A 112 1.08 0.74 8.51
N LEU A 113 0.32 -0.17 9.13
CA LEU A 113 0.48 -0.52 10.54
C LEU A 113 1.81 -1.22 10.82
N GLY A 114 2.27 -2.12 9.96
CA GLY A 114 3.53 -2.85 10.13
C GLY A 114 4.73 -1.90 10.13
N ASN A 115 4.76 -0.96 9.18
CA ASN A 115 5.81 0.05 9.12
C ASN A 115 5.65 1.14 10.20
N LEU A 116 4.44 1.49 10.63
CA LEU A 116 4.21 2.39 11.75
C LEU A 116 4.68 1.79 13.07
N TYR A 117 4.37 0.52 13.32
CA TYR A 117 4.80 -0.20 14.51
C TYR A 117 6.31 -0.12 14.67
N ASP A 118 7.07 -0.43 13.62
CA ASP A 118 8.52 -0.36 13.64
C ASP A 118 9.05 1.05 13.92
N ARG A 119 8.46 2.06 13.27
CA ARG A 119 8.80 3.47 13.52
C ARG A 119 8.50 3.90 14.94
N ILE A 120 7.51 3.34 15.62
CA ILE A 120 7.22 3.67 17.02
C ILE A 120 8.14 2.88 17.97
N ALA A 121 8.28 1.57 17.75
CA ALA A 121 8.99 0.67 18.65
C ALA A 121 10.52 0.75 18.53
N PHE A 122 11.05 0.87 17.31
CA PHE A 122 12.50 0.83 17.02
C PHE A 122 13.04 2.13 16.45
N GLY A 123 12.16 3.02 15.98
CA GLY A 123 12.54 4.33 15.42
C GLY A 123 12.99 4.32 13.97
N HIS A 124 12.99 3.16 13.34
CA HIS A 124 13.28 2.92 11.93
C HIS A 124 12.42 1.74 11.46
N VAL A 125 12.31 1.55 10.16
CA VAL A 125 11.66 0.37 9.56
C VAL A 125 12.70 -0.73 9.35
N ARG A 126 12.34 -1.97 9.66
CA ARG A 126 13.19 -3.15 9.48
C ARG A 126 12.94 -3.77 8.11
N ASP A 127 13.94 -3.76 7.24
CA ASP A 127 13.85 -4.29 5.89
C ASP A 127 14.71 -5.55 5.75
N MET A 128 14.26 -6.50 4.92
CA MET A 128 14.94 -7.81 4.82
C MET A 128 14.98 -8.45 3.43
N ILE A 129 14.19 -7.98 2.47
CA ILE A 129 13.99 -8.63 1.17
C ILE A 129 14.75 -7.85 0.10
N HIS A 130 15.74 -8.48 -0.53
CA HIS A 130 16.46 -7.90 -1.67
C HIS A 130 16.12 -8.67 -2.95
N ALA A 131 15.33 -8.02 -3.81
CA ALA A 131 14.97 -8.58 -5.12
C ALA A 131 15.98 -8.17 -6.19
N LEU A 132 16.35 -9.11 -7.06
CA LEU A 132 17.28 -8.94 -8.19
C LEU A 132 18.66 -8.35 -7.81
N PRO A 133 19.33 -8.85 -6.75
CA PRO A 133 20.63 -8.37 -6.33
C PRO A 133 21.65 -8.49 -7.46
N GLY A 134 22.35 -7.40 -7.77
CA GLY A 134 23.44 -7.39 -8.74
C GLY A 134 23.02 -7.47 -10.21
N GLN A 135 21.74 -7.64 -10.54
CA GLN A 135 21.24 -7.52 -11.91
C GLN A 135 21.38 -6.06 -12.35
N ARG A 136 22.02 -5.78 -13.50
CA ARG A 136 22.27 -4.40 -13.98
C ARG A 136 21.58 -4.16 -15.32
N PHE A 137 21.02 -2.95 -15.50
CA PHE A 137 20.52 -2.54 -16.82
C PHE A 137 21.70 -2.21 -17.74
N SER A 138 21.85 -2.96 -18.82
CA SER A 138 22.89 -2.75 -19.84
C SER A 138 22.43 -1.76 -20.93
N GLY A 139 21.87 -0.61 -20.54
CA GLY A 139 21.28 0.35 -21.49
C GLY A 139 21.56 1.82 -21.15
N THR A 140 21.87 2.62 -22.18
CA THR A 140 22.24 4.05 -22.10
C THR A 140 21.01 4.99 -22.02
N TRP A 141 19.84 4.50 -21.61
CA TRP A 141 18.62 5.32 -21.58
C TRP A 141 18.75 6.42 -20.51
N GLN A 142 18.94 7.66 -20.95
CA GLN A 142 18.99 8.86 -20.12
C GLN A 142 17.62 9.54 -20.14
N LEU A 143 17.07 9.88 -18.97
CA LEU A 143 15.91 10.77 -18.86
C LEU A 143 16.43 12.21 -18.99
N PRO A 144 16.11 12.95 -20.08
CA PRO A 144 16.73 14.27 -20.35
C PRO A 144 16.46 15.33 -19.27
N LEU A 145 15.46 15.12 -18.41
CA LEU A 145 15.02 16.06 -17.37
C LEU A 145 15.64 15.80 -15.98
N LEU A 146 16.27 14.64 -15.78
CA LEU A 146 16.92 14.31 -14.52
C LEU A 146 18.38 14.04 -14.86
N ASN A 147 19.29 14.94 -14.46
CA ASN A 147 20.72 14.84 -14.75
C ASN A 147 21.33 13.67 -13.95
N TYR A 148 20.99 12.45 -14.36
CA TYR A 148 21.15 11.22 -13.61
C TYR A 148 22.19 10.37 -14.36
N PRO A 149 23.38 10.11 -13.77
CA PRO A 149 24.52 9.58 -14.50
C PRO A 149 24.24 8.19 -15.09
N PRO A 150 24.80 7.88 -16.27
CA PRO A 150 24.59 6.61 -16.95
C PRO A 150 25.49 5.50 -16.40
N SER A 151 25.02 4.26 -16.56
CA SER A 151 25.80 3.02 -16.67
C SER A 151 26.49 2.41 -15.43
N ASP A 152 25.87 2.41 -14.24
CA ASP A 152 26.16 1.33 -13.26
C ASP A 152 25.05 0.99 -12.25
N ARG A 153 23.78 1.07 -12.64
CA ARG A 153 22.67 0.84 -11.70
C ARG A 153 22.15 -0.58 -11.73
N GLN A 154 22.09 -1.17 -10.53
CA GLN A 154 21.30 -2.37 -10.30
C GLN A 154 19.84 -2.10 -10.70
N VAL A 155 19.17 -3.10 -11.25
CA VAL A 155 17.76 -3.06 -11.65
C VAL A 155 16.88 -2.70 -10.45
N PHE A 156 17.21 -3.24 -9.29
CA PHE A 156 16.47 -3.03 -8.05
C PHE A 156 17.42 -2.97 -6.85
N PRO A 157 17.99 -1.79 -6.54
CA PRO A 157 18.97 -1.63 -5.46
C PRO A 157 18.32 -1.48 -4.07
N TYR A 158 17.02 -1.78 -3.93
CA TYR A 158 16.27 -1.52 -2.72
C TYR A 158 16.01 -2.81 -1.95
N ILE A 159 16.16 -2.73 -0.63
CA ILE A 159 15.75 -3.77 0.30
C ILE A 159 14.44 -3.28 0.93
N PHE A 160 13.45 -4.16 1.00
CA PHE A 160 12.11 -3.83 1.48
C PHE A 160 11.58 -4.92 2.41
N ASN A 161 10.36 -4.76 2.90
CA ASN A 161 9.70 -5.75 3.75
C ASN A 161 8.32 -6.14 3.22
N VAL A 162 7.65 -7.04 3.95
CA VAL A 162 6.32 -7.52 3.58
C VAL A 162 5.27 -6.40 3.66
N ALA A 163 5.37 -5.47 4.62
CA ALA A 163 4.51 -4.29 4.65
C ALA A 163 4.61 -3.44 3.36
N ASP A 164 5.80 -3.26 2.80
CA ASP A 164 5.98 -2.55 1.52
C ASP A 164 5.35 -3.33 0.36
N MET A 165 5.49 -4.66 0.34
CA MET A 165 4.82 -5.50 -0.66
C MET A 165 3.30 -5.34 -0.60
N LEU A 166 2.73 -5.32 0.61
CA LEU A 166 1.28 -5.13 0.81
C LEU A 166 0.83 -3.74 0.33
N LEU A 167 1.62 -2.69 0.57
CA LEU A 167 1.35 -1.35 0.06
C LEU A 167 1.41 -1.30 -1.46
N CYS A 168 2.52 -1.75 -2.07
CA CYS A 168 2.71 -1.69 -3.52
C CYS A 168 1.68 -2.53 -4.27
N THR A 169 1.46 -3.77 -3.85
CA THR A 169 0.46 -4.66 -4.47
C THR A 169 -0.96 -4.17 -4.19
N GLY A 170 -1.26 -3.71 -2.98
CA GLY A 170 -2.56 -3.17 -2.62
C GLY A 170 -2.92 -1.94 -3.46
N VAL A 171 -2.00 -0.99 -3.64
CA VAL A 171 -2.21 0.19 -4.49
C VAL A 171 -2.39 -0.22 -5.96
N PHE A 172 -1.51 -1.09 -6.48
CA PHE A 172 -1.60 -1.56 -7.86
C PHE A 172 -2.95 -2.24 -8.12
N LEU A 173 -3.34 -3.18 -7.27
CA LEU A 173 -4.61 -3.88 -7.39
C LEU A 173 -5.82 -2.96 -7.17
N MET A 174 -5.70 -1.93 -6.33
CA MET A 174 -6.74 -0.90 -6.16
C MET A 174 -6.94 -0.10 -7.43
N ILE A 175 -5.85 0.30 -8.09
CA ILE A 175 -5.91 0.99 -9.38
C ILE A 175 -6.60 0.09 -10.41
N VAL A 176 -6.18 -1.17 -10.53
CA VAL A 176 -6.81 -2.16 -11.40
C VAL A 176 -8.30 -2.32 -11.07
N TYR A 177 -8.65 -2.46 -9.80
CA TYR A 177 -10.03 -2.60 -9.33
C TYR A 177 -10.91 -1.43 -9.76
N SER A 178 -10.39 -0.20 -9.70
CA SER A 178 -11.13 1.01 -10.07
C SER A 178 -11.50 1.08 -11.56
N PHE A 179 -10.72 0.45 -12.44
CA PHE A 179 -11.07 0.36 -13.86
C PHE A 179 -12.28 -0.55 -14.13
N PHE A 180 -12.52 -1.54 -13.28
CA PHE A 180 -13.62 -2.49 -13.43
C PHE A 180 -14.87 -2.14 -12.60
N HIS A 181 -14.72 -1.25 -11.61
CA HIS A 181 -15.81 -0.84 -10.71
C HIS A 181 -15.98 0.67 -10.79
N LYS A 182 -16.67 1.13 -11.83
CA LYS A 182 -17.09 2.54 -11.94
C LYS A 182 -18.27 2.80 -11.01
N PRO A 183 -18.36 4.00 -10.38
CA PRO A 183 -19.54 4.40 -9.64
C PRO A 183 -20.76 4.36 -10.56
N ALA A 184 -21.90 3.87 -10.07
CA ALA A 184 -23.15 4.00 -10.79
C ALA A 184 -23.41 5.50 -11.02
N GLU A 185 -23.32 5.93 -12.27
CA GLU A 185 -23.68 7.28 -12.67
C GLU A 185 -25.17 7.44 -12.37
N ASN A 186 -25.53 8.42 -11.52
CA ASN A 186 -26.92 8.65 -11.15
C ASN A 186 -27.74 8.97 -12.41
N SER A 187 -28.47 7.99 -12.93
CA SER A 187 -29.41 8.11 -14.05
C SER A 187 -30.63 8.99 -13.75
N SER A 188 -30.58 9.86 -12.73
CA SER A 188 -31.71 10.67 -12.26
C SER A 188 -31.80 12.05 -12.93
N ALA A 189 -30.94 12.40 -13.88
CA ALA A 189 -31.01 13.68 -14.59
C ALA A 189 -31.92 13.65 -15.85
N THR A 190 -32.42 12.47 -16.25
CA THR A 190 -33.16 12.30 -17.52
C THR A 190 -34.68 12.16 -17.39
N ASP A 191 -35.23 12.13 -16.17
CA ASP A 191 -36.67 11.93 -15.96
C ASP A 191 -37.43 13.26 -15.68
N ASP A 192 -36.75 14.28 -15.17
CA ASP A 192 -37.38 15.58 -14.86
C ASP A 192 -37.70 16.43 -16.10
N SER A 193 -37.06 16.14 -17.24
CA SER A 193 -37.32 16.83 -18.52
C SER A 193 -38.47 16.21 -19.32
N ARG A 194 -38.97 15.03 -18.94
CA ARG A 194 -40.19 14.42 -19.53
C ARG A 194 -41.46 14.71 -18.72
N ALA A 195 -41.32 15.02 -17.43
CA ALA A 195 -42.45 15.36 -16.56
C ALA A 195 -42.94 16.81 -16.72
N THR A 196 -42.16 17.68 -17.36
CA THR A 196 -42.47 19.11 -17.56
C THR A 196 -42.94 19.44 -18.98
N GLY A 197 -43.43 18.44 -19.73
CA GLY A 197 -44.10 18.63 -21.02
C GLY A 197 -45.40 19.45 -20.85
N ILE A 198 -45.24 20.76 -20.98
CA ILE A 198 -46.23 21.82 -21.01
C ILE A 198 -47.46 21.40 -21.83
N GLN A 199 -48.61 21.28 -21.17
CA GLN A 199 -49.92 21.41 -21.82
C GLN A 199 -50.17 22.92 -21.98
N ASP A 200 -50.03 23.43 -23.20
CA ASP A 200 -50.47 24.78 -23.55
C ASP A 200 -52.02 24.82 -23.58
N PRO A 201 -52.68 25.81 -22.95
CA PRO A 201 -54.12 25.98 -23.06
C PRO A 201 -54.52 26.85 -24.26
N VAL A 202 -55.59 26.39 -24.93
CA VAL A 202 -56.44 26.98 -25.98
C VAL A 202 -55.96 26.84 -27.43
#